data_AF-A0A411JMH8-F1
#
_entry.id   AF-A0A411JMH8-F1
#
_cell.length_a   1.000
_cell.length_b   1.000
_cell.length_c   1.000
_cell.angle_alpha   90.00
_cell.angle_beta   90.00
_cell.angle_gamma   90.00
#
_symmetry.space_group_name_H-M   'P 1'
#
loop_
_entity.id
_entity.type
_entity.pdbx_description
1 polymer ?
#
loop_
_entity_poly.entity_id
_entity_poly.type
_entity_poly.pdbx_seq_one_letter_code
_entity_poly.pdbx_strand_id
1 'polypeptide(L)'
;AETVEDVLDATSLPLIIWGSGEDEKDNEVFTRVSPVAAGENCLLGTITEDNYRTLSALSQADGHKIVAESPVDINIAKQVNTLALDVGFDLENLVIFPDSPALGYGIEYVYSIMERTRLAGLKGDRLMAQPILANIGGEVWGTKEAKISEAEKPDWG
;
A
#
# COMPACT_ATOMS: atom_id res chain seq x y z
N ALA A 1 -16.89 -9.22 0.88
CA ALA A 1 -17.56 -8.48 -0.20
C ALA A 1 -18.64 -7.60 0.40
N GLU A 2 -19.64 -8.16 1.10
CA GLU A 2 -20.71 -7.40 1.78
C GLU A 2 -20.22 -6.15 2.54
N THR A 3 -19.20 -6.25 3.40
CA THR A 3 -18.65 -5.07 4.09
C THR A 3 -18.13 -3.97 3.15
N VAL A 4 -17.59 -4.33 1.99
CA VAL A 4 -17.13 -3.35 1.00
C VAL A 4 -18.33 -2.70 0.30
N GLU A 5 -19.37 -3.48 -0.02
CA GLU A 5 -20.64 -2.98 -0.59
C GLU A 5 -21.27 -1.96 0.36
N ASP A 6 -21.42 -2.32 1.64
CA ASP A 6 -22.00 -1.45 2.66
C ASP A 6 -21.24 -0.11 2.77
N VAL A 7 -19.91 -0.13 2.68
CA VAL A 7 -19.10 1.08 2.76
C VAL A 7 -19.19 1.90 1.48
N LEU A 8 -19.18 1.28 0.30
CA LEU A 8 -19.37 1.96 -0.99
C LEU A 8 -20.74 2.65 -1.04
N ASP A 9 -21.80 1.99 -0.59
CA ASP A 9 -23.15 2.58 -0.53
C ASP A 9 -23.25 3.74 0.48
N ALA A 10 -22.41 3.72 1.52
CA ALA A 10 -22.42 4.72 2.58
C ALA A 10 -21.62 5.99 2.27
N THR A 11 -20.77 6.01 1.24
CA THR A 11 -19.90 7.15 0.94
C THR A 11 -19.69 7.37 -0.55
N SER A 12 -19.57 8.64 -0.96
CA SER A 12 -19.18 9.00 -2.32
C SER A 12 -17.68 9.25 -2.48
N LEU A 13 -16.88 8.94 -1.45
CA LEU A 13 -15.44 9.14 -1.45
C LEU A 13 -14.72 7.90 -2.02
N PRO A 14 -13.57 8.07 -2.70
CA PRO A 14 -12.75 6.93 -3.13
C PRO A 14 -12.32 6.07 -1.94
N LEU A 15 -12.28 4.75 -2.14
CA LEU A 15 -11.87 3.79 -1.11
C LEU A 15 -10.47 3.25 -1.37
N ILE A 16 -9.71 3.11 -0.27
CA ILE A 16 -8.55 2.22 -0.18
C ILE A 16 -9.04 0.95 0.52
N ILE A 17 -8.91 -0.19 -0.14
CA ILE A 17 -9.28 -1.49 0.41
C ILE A 17 -7.99 -2.27 0.65
N TRP A 18 -7.66 -2.43 1.93
CA TRP A 18 -6.41 -3.05 2.37
C TRP A 18 -6.67 -4.48 2.88
N GLY A 19 -5.83 -5.42 2.45
CA GLY A 19 -5.87 -6.81 2.87
C GLY A 19 -5.48 -7.02 4.33
N SER A 20 -5.43 -8.28 4.73
CA SER A 20 -4.99 -8.72 6.05
C SER A 20 -3.47 -8.82 6.19
N GLY A 21 -2.74 -8.90 5.07
CA GLY A 21 -1.31 -9.19 5.02
C GLY A 21 -0.98 -10.68 4.88
N GLU A 22 -1.99 -11.54 4.81
CA GLU A 22 -1.83 -12.99 4.57
C GLU A 22 -2.15 -13.32 3.12
N ASP A 23 -1.12 -13.59 2.32
CA ASP A 23 -1.21 -13.72 0.85
C ASP A 23 -2.31 -14.66 0.36
N GLU A 24 -2.41 -15.87 0.93
CA GLU A 24 -3.44 -16.84 0.54
C GLU A 24 -4.85 -16.31 0.82
N LYS A 25 -5.02 -15.66 1.98
CA LYS A 25 -6.32 -15.16 2.40
C LYS A 25 -6.72 -13.94 1.60
N ASP A 26 -5.80 -13.03 1.38
CA ASP A 26 -6.04 -11.81 0.62
C ASP A 26 -6.36 -12.15 -0.83
N ASN A 27 -5.67 -13.11 -1.44
CA ASN A 27 -6.01 -13.61 -2.76
C ASN A 27 -7.46 -14.16 -2.83
N GLU A 28 -7.86 -14.98 -1.86
CA GLU A 28 -9.24 -15.51 -1.77
C GLU A 28 -10.28 -14.38 -1.62
N VAL A 29 -10.00 -13.41 -0.76
CA VAL A 29 -10.92 -12.30 -0.45
C VAL A 29 -11.03 -11.33 -1.62
N PHE A 30 -9.92 -10.93 -2.23
CA PHE A 30 -9.91 -9.98 -3.33
C PHE A 30 -10.58 -10.54 -4.58
N THR A 31 -10.54 -11.87 -4.84
CA THR A 31 -11.34 -12.49 -5.90
C THR A 31 -12.84 -12.24 -5.76
N ARG A 32 -13.33 -12.01 -4.53
CA ARG A 32 -14.75 -11.70 -4.27
C ARG A 32 -15.01 -10.20 -4.13
N VAL A 33 -14.02 -9.43 -3.69
CA VAL A 33 -14.15 -7.99 -3.44
C VAL A 33 -14.00 -7.17 -4.73
N SER A 34 -13.01 -7.51 -5.57
CA SER A 34 -12.71 -6.74 -6.79
C SER A 34 -13.92 -6.65 -7.75
N PRO A 35 -14.62 -7.75 -8.10
CA PRO A 35 -15.75 -7.67 -9.03
C PRO A 35 -16.95 -6.88 -8.48
N VAL A 36 -17.09 -6.85 -7.16
CA VAL A 36 -18.15 -6.13 -6.46
C VAL A 36 -17.90 -4.62 -6.44
N ALA A 37 -16.63 -4.21 -6.37
CA ALA A 37 -16.22 -2.82 -6.46
C ALA A 37 -15.94 -2.37 -7.91
N ALA A 38 -16.17 -3.22 -8.91
CA ALA A 38 -15.78 -2.96 -10.29
C ALA A 38 -16.36 -1.62 -10.82
N GLY A 39 -15.49 -0.79 -11.41
CA GLY A 39 -15.86 0.54 -11.89
C GLY A 39 -15.76 1.67 -10.85
N GLU A 40 -15.65 1.36 -9.56
CA GLU A 40 -15.49 2.37 -8.49
C GLU A 40 -14.07 2.95 -8.40
N ASN A 41 -13.11 2.40 -9.16
CA ASN A 41 -11.72 2.86 -9.22
C ASN A 41 -11.05 2.93 -7.83
N CYS A 42 -11.34 1.96 -6.97
CA CYS A 42 -10.69 1.79 -5.67
C CYS A 42 -9.17 1.59 -5.79
N LEU A 43 -8.46 1.88 -4.71
CA LEU A 43 -7.06 1.49 -4.53
C LEU A 43 -7.00 0.21 -3.68
N LEU A 44 -6.61 -0.91 -4.28
CA LEU A 44 -6.50 -2.20 -3.61
C LEU A 44 -5.07 -2.42 -3.15
N GLY A 45 -4.88 -3.05 -1.99
CA GLY A 45 -3.52 -3.34 -1.53
C GLY A 45 -3.40 -4.55 -0.61
N THR A 46 -2.24 -5.19 -0.58
CA THR A 46 -0.99 -4.84 -1.30
C THR A 46 -0.54 -5.97 -2.26
N ILE A 47 0.26 -5.62 -3.27
CA ILE A 47 1.08 -6.60 -4.01
C ILE A 47 2.52 -6.58 -3.47
N THR A 48 3.18 -7.73 -3.52
CA THR A 48 4.58 -7.91 -3.10
C THR A 48 5.40 -8.58 -4.21
N GLU A 49 6.71 -8.76 -4.01
CA GLU A 49 7.60 -9.44 -4.96
C GLU A 49 7.15 -10.89 -5.24
N ASP A 50 6.67 -11.56 -4.20
CA ASP A 50 6.23 -12.96 -4.27
C ASP A 50 4.74 -13.10 -4.59
N ASN A 51 3.91 -12.10 -4.28
CA ASN A 51 2.46 -12.11 -4.45
C ASN A 51 1.93 -10.86 -5.18
N TYR A 52 2.01 -10.85 -6.52
CA TYR A 52 1.53 -9.73 -7.35
C TYR A 52 0.50 -10.11 -8.41
N ARG A 53 0.48 -11.37 -8.85
CA ARG A 53 -0.25 -11.78 -10.08
C ARG A 53 -1.76 -11.64 -9.95
N THR A 54 -2.32 -12.18 -8.88
CA THR A 54 -3.78 -12.24 -8.67
C THR A 54 -4.37 -10.85 -8.55
N LEU A 55 -3.86 -10.03 -7.63
CA LEU A 55 -4.40 -8.69 -7.39
C LEU A 55 -4.15 -7.75 -8.56
N SER A 56 -3.02 -7.85 -9.26
CA SER A 56 -2.78 -7.09 -10.50
C SER A 56 -3.80 -7.45 -11.59
N ALA A 57 -4.06 -8.75 -11.79
CA ALA A 57 -5.01 -9.21 -12.81
C ALA A 57 -6.46 -8.79 -12.49
N LEU A 58 -6.89 -8.96 -11.24
CA LEU A 58 -8.22 -8.52 -10.78
C LEU A 58 -8.37 -7.01 -10.94
N SER A 59 -7.38 -6.24 -10.49
CA SER A 59 -7.42 -4.78 -10.56
C SER A 59 -7.46 -4.27 -12.00
N GLN A 60 -6.70 -4.88 -12.91
CA GLN A 60 -6.75 -4.53 -14.34
C GLN A 60 -8.13 -4.84 -14.94
N ALA A 61 -8.73 -5.98 -14.59
CA ALA A 61 -10.02 -6.41 -15.11
C ALA A 61 -11.18 -5.53 -14.65
N ASP A 62 -11.17 -5.13 -13.37
CA ASP A 62 -12.27 -4.42 -12.73
C ASP A 62 -12.05 -2.90 -12.65
N GLY A 63 -10.91 -2.41 -13.14
CA GLY A 63 -10.61 -0.97 -13.26
C GLY A 63 -10.13 -0.32 -11.97
N HIS A 64 -9.35 -1.04 -11.17
CA HIS A 64 -8.79 -0.58 -9.90
C HIS A 64 -7.31 -0.22 -9.99
N LYS A 65 -6.86 0.53 -8.99
CA LYS A 65 -5.45 0.84 -8.74
C LYS A 65 -4.89 -0.14 -7.72
N ILE A 66 -3.56 -0.30 -7.69
CA ILE A 66 -2.89 -1.17 -6.71
C ILE A 66 -1.82 -0.46 -5.90
N VAL A 67 -1.66 -0.89 -4.65
CA VAL A 67 -0.52 -0.56 -3.79
C VAL A 67 0.56 -1.62 -3.96
N ALA A 68 1.77 -1.21 -4.30
CA ALA A 68 2.96 -2.04 -4.41
C ALA A 68 3.84 -1.88 -3.17
N GLU A 69 3.92 -2.94 -2.36
CA GLU A 69 4.63 -2.96 -1.10
C GLU A 69 6.07 -3.43 -1.27
N SER A 70 7.00 -2.68 -0.68
CA SER A 70 8.45 -2.94 -0.77
C SER A 70 9.17 -2.46 0.49
N PRO A 71 9.13 -3.23 1.59
CA PRO A 71 9.56 -2.75 2.90
C PRO A 71 11.04 -2.34 2.91
N VAL A 72 11.28 -1.03 3.10
CA VAL A 72 12.60 -0.42 3.32
C VAL A 72 13.66 -0.69 2.23
N ASP A 73 13.28 -1.18 1.04
CA ASP A 73 14.21 -1.51 -0.05
C ASP A 73 13.76 -0.97 -1.41
N ILE A 74 14.57 -0.07 -1.98
CA ILE A 74 14.30 0.56 -3.28
C ILE A 74 14.47 -0.39 -4.46
N ASN A 75 15.33 -1.41 -4.35
CA ASN A 75 15.51 -2.40 -5.40
C ASN A 75 14.29 -3.31 -5.45
N ILE A 76 13.77 -3.72 -4.28
CA ILE A 76 12.49 -4.45 -4.19
C ILE A 76 11.37 -3.58 -4.76
N ALA A 77 11.30 -2.29 -4.40
CA ALA A 77 10.30 -1.37 -4.97
C ALA A 77 10.30 -1.39 -6.50
N LYS A 78 11.48 -1.28 -7.11
CA LYS A 78 11.64 -1.33 -8.56
C LYS A 78 11.27 -2.69 -9.14
N GLN A 79 11.59 -3.77 -8.43
CA GLN A 79 11.29 -5.14 -8.84
C GLN A 79 9.78 -5.40 -8.82
N VAL A 80 9.06 -5.05 -7.74
CA VAL A 80 7.60 -5.19 -7.66
C VAL A 80 6.90 -4.42 -8.77
N ASN A 81 7.34 -3.18 -9.04
CA ASN A 81 6.78 -2.38 -10.12
C ASN A 81 7.05 -2.99 -11.51
N THR A 82 8.22 -3.61 -11.70
CA THR A 82 8.55 -4.35 -12.93
C THR A 82 7.66 -5.58 -13.08
N LEU A 83 7.46 -6.35 -12.01
CA LEU A 83 6.62 -7.55 -12.00
C LEU A 83 5.15 -7.24 -12.30
N ALA A 84 4.62 -6.13 -11.77
CA ALA A 84 3.29 -5.65 -12.10
C ALA A 84 3.17 -5.27 -13.59
N LEU A 85 4.16 -4.55 -14.13
CA LEU A 85 4.20 -4.19 -15.54
C LEU A 85 4.30 -5.43 -16.46
N ASP A 86 5.09 -6.43 -16.08
CA ASP A 86 5.31 -7.65 -16.87
C ASP A 86 4.02 -8.50 -17.01
N VAL A 87 3.09 -8.39 -16.05
CA VAL A 87 1.74 -9.01 -16.15
C VAL A 87 0.70 -8.09 -16.80
N GLY A 88 1.14 -6.95 -17.34
CA GLY A 88 0.32 -6.03 -18.11
C GLY A 88 -0.44 -5.00 -17.28
N PHE A 89 -0.08 -4.79 -16.01
CA PHE A 89 -0.67 -3.73 -15.20
C PHE A 89 -0.03 -2.37 -15.51
N ASP A 90 -0.86 -1.35 -15.70
CA ASP A 90 -0.38 -0.01 -16.05
C ASP A 90 0.24 0.71 -14.85
N LEU A 91 1.50 1.14 -14.99
CA LEU A 91 2.24 1.86 -13.95
C LEU A 91 1.58 3.18 -13.50
N GLU A 92 0.68 3.76 -14.29
CA GLU A 92 -0.08 4.96 -13.91
C GLU A 92 -1.15 4.68 -12.84
N ASN A 93 -1.54 3.41 -12.70
CA ASN A 93 -2.51 2.92 -11.72
C ASN A 93 -1.83 2.29 -10.48
N LEU A 94 -0.51 2.42 -10.36
CA LEU A 94 0.28 1.85 -9.27
C LEU A 94 0.69 2.94 -8.27
N VAL A 95 0.65 2.61 -6.98
CA VAL A 95 1.13 3.45 -5.87
C VAL A 95 2.20 2.68 -5.09
N ILE A 96 3.37 3.29 -4.86
CA ILE A 96 4.47 2.67 -4.12
C ILE A 96 4.22 2.81 -2.62
N PHE A 97 4.41 1.73 -1.86
CA PHE A 97 4.39 1.70 -0.40
C PHE A 97 5.69 1.08 0.13
N PRO A 98 6.67 1.90 0.54
CA PRO A 98 7.98 1.40 1.00
C PRO A 98 7.97 0.95 2.48
N ASP A 99 6.80 0.64 3.04
CA ASP A 99 6.50 0.64 4.48
C ASP A 99 6.55 2.06 5.10
N SER A 100 6.16 2.24 6.37
CA SER A 100 6.18 3.54 7.06
C SER A 100 6.37 3.46 8.59
N PRO A 101 7.51 2.94 9.09
CA PRO A 101 7.77 2.76 10.51
C PRO A 101 7.53 4.04 11.33
N ALA A 102 7.13 3.85 12.58
CA ALA A 102 6.83 4.95 13.49
C ALA A 102 8.07 5.80 13.84
N LEU A 103 7.82 7.02 14.31
CA LEU A 103 8.86 7.92 14.81
C LEU A 103 9.63 7.27 15.97
N GLY A 104 10.96 7.20 15.86
CA GLY A 104 11.83 6.55 16.84
C GLY A 104 11.97 5.04 16.64
N TYR A 105 11.31 4.47 15.63
CA TYR A 105 11.31 3.04 15.31
C TYR A 105 11.81 2.77 13.87
N GLY A 106 12.73 3.60 13.36
CA GLY A 106 13.38 3.39 12.05
C GLY A 106 12.78 4.16 10.88
N ILE A 107 11.96 5.20 11.13
CA ILE A 107 11.38 6.06 10.09
C ILE A 107 12.44 6.69 9.17
N GLU A 108 13.65 6.95 9.68
CA GLU A 108 14.76 7.54 8.92
C GLU A 108 15.23 6.67 7.75
N TYR A 109 15.11 5.35 7.87
CA TYR A 109 15.44 4.42 6.79
C TYR A 109 14.45 4.58 5.64
N VAL A 110 13.15 4.54 5.95
CA VAL A 110 12.10 4.71 4.95
C VAL A 110 12.08 6.12 4.37
N TYR A 111 12.30 7.15 5.18
CA TYR A 111 12.42 8.53 4.70
C TYR A 111 13.51 8.64 3.62
N SER A 112 14.68 8.04 3.86
CA SER A 112 15.78 7.99 2.89
C SER A 112 15.40 7.23 1.61
N ILE A 113 14.61 6.15 1.72
CA ILE A 113 14.08 5.40 0.57
C ILE A 113 13.07 6.25 -0.23
N MET A 114 12.19 7.00 0.44
CA MET A 114 11.24 7.90 -0.21
C MET A 114 11.95 9.01 -0.98
N GLU A 115 12.99 9.63 -0.41
CA GLU A 115 13.79 10.64 -1.11
C GLU A 115 14.52 10.06 -2.34
N ARG A 116 15.13 8.89 -2.20
CA ARG A 116 15.81 8.21 -3.31
C ARG A 116 14.83 7.82 -4.42
N THR A 117 13.65 7.32 -4.06
CA THR A 117 12.56 7.01 -4.99
C THR A 117 12.13 8.25 -5.76
N ARG A 118 11.87 9.35 -5.04
CA ARG A 118 11.52 10.65 -5.64
C ARG A 118 12.61 11.14 -6.60
N LEU A 119 13.87 11.10 -6.20
CA LEU A 119 14.98 11.52 -7.05
C LEU A 119 15.15 10.64 -8.29
N ALA A 120 14.94 9.33 -8.18
CA ALA A 120 14.97 8.41 -9.32
C ALA A 120 13.86 8.76 -10.32
N GLY A 121 12.62 8.92 -9.86
CA GLY A 121 11.49 9.34 -10.69
C GLY A 121 11.73 10.67 -11.39
N LEU A 122 12.22 11.69 -10.67
CA LEU A 122 12.54 13.01 -11.26
C LEU A 122 13.69 12.96 -12.28
N LYS A 123 14.59 11.97 -12.18
CA LYS A 123 15.66 11.72 -13.16
C LYS A 123 15.19 10.89 -14.36
N GLY A 124 13.91 10.55 -14.44
CA GLY A 124 13.30 9.84 -15.57
C GLY A 124 13.19 8.33 -15.39
N ASP A 125 13.45 7.78 -14.19
CA ASP A 125 13.18 6.37 -13.92
C ASP A 125 11.67 6.13 -13.80
N ARG A 126 11.05 5.65 -14.90
CA ARG A 126 9.60 5.44 -14.99
C ARG A 126 9.07 4.42 -13.98
N LEU A 127 9.90 3.49 -13.53
CA LEU A 127 9.52 2.48 -12.52
C LEU A 127 9.52 3.04 -11.10
N MET A 128 10.02 4.26 -10.90
CA MET A 128 10.06 4.94 -9.60
C MET A 128 9.32 6.28 -9.62
N ALA A 129 8.52 6.51 -10.67
CA ALA A 129 7.83 7.78 -10.91
C ALA A 129 6.39 7.81 -10.35
N GLN A 130 5.97 6.73 -9.67
CA GLN A 130 4.64 6.57 -9.10
C GLN A 130 4.50 7.36 -7.78
N PRO A 131 3.27 7.72 -7.38
CA PRO A 131 3.00 8.27 -6.06
C PRO A 131 3.46 7.33 -4.94
N ILE A 132 3.81 7.91 -3.79
CA ILE A 132 4.17 7.15 -2.57
C ILE A 132 3.04 7.28 -1.55
N LEU A 133 2.66 6.17 -0.94
CA LEU A 133 1.74 6.09 0.20
C LEU A 133 2.51 5.78 1.48
N ALA A 134 1.96 6.17 2.64
CA ALA A 134 2.48 5.80 3.95
C ALA A 134 1.31 5.47 4.90
N ASN A 135 1.37 4.34 5.59
CA ASN A 135 0.40 3.93 6.62
C ASN A 135 0.86 4.41 8.02
N ILE A 136 0.85 5.72 8.21
CA ILE A 136 1.33 6.34 9.46
C ILE A 136 0.48 5.89 10.67
N GLY A 137 -0.83 5.76 10.48
CA GLY A 137 -1.75 5.39 11.56
C GLY A 137 -1.49 4.00 12.11
N GLY A 138 -1.32 3.00 11.24
CA GLY A 138 -1.04 1.62 11.65
C GLY A 138 0.23 1.50 12.47
N GLU A 139 1.27 2.22 12.07
CA GLU A 139 2.59 2.15 12.70
C GLU A 139 2.68 2.96 13.99
N VAL A 140 2.23 4.22 13.99
CA VAL A 140 2.33 5.11 15.16
C VAL A 140 1.56 4.56 16.35
N TRP A 141 0.33 4.08 16.11
CA TRP A 141 -0.49 3.48 17.16
C TRP A 141 -0.04 2.06 17.52
N GLY A 142 1.08 1.55 17.00
CA GLY A 142 1.74 0.36 17.53
C GLY A 142 2.63 0.65 18.74
N THR A 143 3.21 1.87 18.79
CA THR A 143 4.29 2.25 19.70
C THR A 143 3.86 2.41 21.16
N LYS A 144 4.83 2.35 22.07
CA LYS A 144 4.61 2.57 23.50
C LYS A 144 4.32 4.03 23.79
N GLU A 145 5.07 4.93 23.18
CA GLU A 145 5.01 6.38 23.35
C GLU A 145 3.63 6.93 22.98
N ALA A 146 2.92 6.29 22.04
CA ALA A 146 1.57 6.68 21.66
C ALA A 146 0.47 6.18 22.61
N LYS A 147 0.75 5.23 23.52
CA LYS A 147 -0.27 4.52 24.33
C LYS A 147 -0.10 4.65 25.83
N ILE A 148 1.14 4.83 26.29
CA ILE A 148 1.43 4.81 27.71
C ILE A 148 0.76 5.99 28.39
N SER A 149 0.20 5.76 29.58
CA SER A 149 -0.45 6.82 30.33
C SER A 149 0.57 7.77 30.96
N GLU A 150 0.18 9.04 31.13
CA GLU A 150 0.97 10.03 31.89
C GLU A 150 1.30 9.52 33.30
N ALA A 151 0.39 8.77 33.93
CA ALA A 151 0.63 8.16 35.25
C ALA A 151 1.79 7.15 35.26
N GLU A 152 1.98 6.39 34.19
CA GLU A 152 3.07 5.42 34.05
C GLU A 152 4.38 6.08 33.59
N LYS A 153 4.30 7.17 32.82
CA LYS A 153 5.46 7.96 32.35
C LYS A 153 5.23 9.48 32.46
N PRO A 154 5.28 10.05 33.68
CA PRO A 154 5.03 11.48 33.88
C PRO A 154 6.03 12.40 33.16
N ASP A 155 7.28 11.96 33.03
CA ASP A 155 8.34 12.76 32.39
C ASP A 155 8.15 12.93 30.87
N TRP A 156 7.20 12.21 30.25
CA TRP A 156 6.92 12.28 28.81
C TRP A 156 5.80 13.27 28.45
N GLY A 157 5.06 13.76 29.45
CA GLY A 157 3.90 14.64 29.26
C GLY A 157 2.61 13.86 29.10
#